data_AF-A0A1I1HIE5-F1
#
_entry.id   AF-A0A1I1HIE5-F1
#
_cell.length_a   1.000
_cell.length_b   1.000
_cell.length_c   1.000
_cell.angle_alpha   90.00
_cell.angle_beta   90.00
_cell.angle_gamma   90.00
#
_symmetry.space_group_name_H-M   'P 1'
#
loop_
_entity.id
_entity.type
_entity.pdbx_description
1 polymer ?
#
loop_
_entity_poly.entity_id
_entity_poly.type
_entity_poly.pdbx_seq_one_letter_code
_entity_poly.pdbx_strand_id
1 'polypeptide(L)'
;MEKHFSNTVEVPSEARQEVLDLMARLNWSNRYAAERIGVARNIVQRMSQGETFFRQEHVDKLIAAPEMMKRKLEEKKKRQESNQTNHMMKEISEWQLGVLNDYLMFYSYEELHQLTGVSRTLLMGIVNRKRTAVQLSVYEKLADKLYKFDRRYSRLQAKNRIKELREEKGISQEQLAKELGVDVSLVRGVEKQVNEPATDTWQMFSEYFGVWVSYLIGASDRRVR
;
A
#
# COMPACT_ATOMS: atom_id res chain seq x y z
N MET A 1 18.40 -51.15 -40.38
CA MET A 1 18.06 -50.87 -38.97
C MET A 1 19.17 -49.98 -38.44
N GLU A 2 18.89 -48.70 -38.20
CA GLU A 2 19.70 -47.81 -37.35
C GLU A 2 18.94 -46.49 -37.18
N LYS A 3 18.18 -46.38 -36.09
CA LYS A 3 17.51 -45.13 -35.68
C LYS A 3 17.57 -45.00 -34.16
N HIS A 4 18.74 -44.94 -33.54
CA HIS A 4 18.81 -44.68 -32.09
C HIS A 4 20.05 -43.82 -31.75
N PHE A 5 19.88 -42.51 -31.60
CA PHE A 5 19.56 -41.79 -30.35
C PHE A 5 20.72 -41.76 -29.34
N SER A 6 21.52 -40.69 -29.35
CA SER A 6 22.12 -40.13 -28.12
C SER A 6 22.69 -38.73 -28.40
N ASN A 7 21.84 -37.71 -28.49
CA ASN A 7 22.25 -36.33 -28.20
C ASN A 7 21.77 -35.96 -26.79
N THR A 8 22.12 -36.83 -25.84
CA THR A 8 21.78 -36.68 -24.43
C THR A 8 22.97 -36.10 -23.70
N VAL A 9 22.74 -35.03 -22.95
CA VAL A 9 23.76 -34.33 -22.18
C VAL A 9 23.33 -34.32 -20.73
N GLU A 10 24.31 -34.26 -19.84
CA GLU A 10 24.08 -34.18 -18.41
C GLU A 10 23.51 -32.81 -18.04
N VAL A 11 22.44 -32.79 -17.24
CA VAL A 11 21.92 -31.57 -16.63
C VAL A 11 22.88 -31.18 -15.50
N PRO A 12 23.41 -29.95 -15.48
CA PRO A 12 24.27 -29.50 -14.39
C PRO A 12 23.60 -29.71 -13.02
N SER A 13 24.33 -30.29 -12.07
CA SER A 13 23.82 -30.61 -10.73
C SER A 13 23.20 -29.40 -10.03
N GLU A 14 23.81 -28.21 -10.21
CA GLU A 14 23.30 -26.94 -9.68
C GLU A 14 21.94 -26.57 -10.27
N ALA A 15 21.81 -26.60 -11.60
CA ALA A 15 20.56 -26.28 -12.30
C ALA A 15 19.44 -27.26 -11.92
N ARG A 16 19.76 -28.56 -11.83
CA ARG A 16 18.82 -29.59 -11.40
C ARG A 16 18.32 -29.33 -9.98
N GLN A 17 19.24 -29.08 -9.04
CA GLN A 17 18.89 -28.85 -7.65
C GLN A 17 18.05 -27.57 -7.49
N GLU A 18 18.41 -26.52 -8.23
CA GLU A 18 17.70 -25.25 -8.22
C GLU A 18 16.26 -25.38 -8.72
N VAL A 19 16.03 -26.10 -9.82
CA VAL A 19 14.67 -26.35 -10.33
C VAL A 19 13.82 -27.10 -9.29
N LEU A 20 14.38 -28.12 -8.64
CA LEU A 20 13.66 -28.91 -7.64
C LEU A 20 13.33 -28.09 -6.38
N ASP A 21 14.27 -27.28 -5.88
CA ASP A 21 14.04 -26.38 -4.74
C ASP A 21 12.98 -25.31 -5.06
N LEU A 22 13.05 -24.70 -6.25
CA LEU A 22 12.06 -23.72 -6.68
C LEU A 22 10.67 -24.33 -6.83
N MET A 23 10.56 -25.55 -7.36
CA MET A 23 9.30 -26.28 -7.41
C MET A 23 8.71 -26.49 -6.01
N ALA A 24 9.52 -26.89 -5.03
CA ALA A 24 9.08 -27.07 -3.65
C ALA A 24 8.57 -25.75 -3.04
N ARG A 25 9.33 -24.65 -3.17
CA ARG A 25 8.94 -23.32 -2.66
C ARG A 25 7.67 -22.77 -3.33
N LEU A 26 7.52 -23.04 -4.62
CA LEU A 26 6.34 -22.64 -5.37
C LEU A 26 5.14 -23.55 -5.11
N ASN A 27 5.35 -24.73 -4.52
CA ASN A 27 4.38 -25.81 -4.38
C ASN A 27 3.87 -26.31 -5.75
N TRP A 28 4.79 -26.44 -6.71
CA TRP A 28 4.49 -26.93 -8.06
C TRP A 28 4.57 -28.45 -8.13
N SER A 29 3.53 -29.07 -8.69
CA SER A 29 3.59 -30.49 -9.04
C SER A 29 4.53 -30.72 -10.23
N ASN A 30 5.09 -31.92 -10.36
CA ASN A 30 5.89 -32.31 -11.54
C ASN A 30 5.16 -32.06 -12.86
N ARG A 31 3.82 -32.27 -12.88
CA ARG A 31 2.99 -31.99 -14.05
C ARG A 31 3.00 -30.50 -14.40
N TYR A 32 2.72 -29.65 -13.41
CA TYR A 32 2.63 -28.21 -13.62
C TYR A 32 3.99 -27.61 -13.99
N ALA A 33 5.07 -28.06 -13.34
CA ALA A 33 6.42 -27.64 -13.69
C ALA A 33 6.78 -28.02 -15.13
N ALA A 34 6.52 -29.27 -15.55
CA ALA A 34 6.80 -29.71 -16.91
C ALA A 34 6.09 -28.86 -17.98
N GLU A 35 4.81 -28.55 -17.75
CA GLU A 35 4.01 -27.68 -18.61
C GLU A 35 4.61 -26.27 -18.72
N ARG A 36 5.03 -25.67 -17.60
CA ARG A 36 5.60 -24.31 -17.56
C ARG A 36 7.00 -24.22 -18.15
N ILE A 37 7.82 -25.26 -17.98
CA ILE A 37 9.17 -25.33 -18.54
C ILE A 37 9.12 -25.68 -20.04
N GLY A 38 8.01 -26.26 -20.51
CA GLY A 38 7.85 -26.70 -21.91
C GLY A 38 8.57 -28.01 -22.21
N VAL A 39 8.56 -28.94 -21.25
CA VAL A 39 9.14 -30.29 -21.38
C VAL A 39 8.06 -31.35 -21.12
N ALA A 40 8.29 -32.58 -21.57
CA ALA A 40 7.37 -33.66 -21.29
C ALA A 40 7.32 -33.99 -19.78
N ARG A 41 6.13 -34.37 -19.28
CA ARG A 41 5.90 -34.65 -17.83
C ARG A 41 6.89 -35.65 -17.24
N ASN A 42 7.27 -36.66 -18.01
CA ASN A 42 8.21 -37.70 -17.59
C ASN A 42 9.64 -37.17 -17.38
N ILE A 43 10.02 -36.05 -18.00
CA ILE A 43 11.36 -35.44 -17.85
C ILE A 43 11.54 -34.93 -16.42
N VAL A 44 10.62 -34.09 -15.93
CA VAL A 44 10.68 -33.55 -14.57
C VAL A 44 10.55 -34.66 -13.53
N GLN A 45 9.73 -35.68 -13.79
CA GLN A 45 9.61 -36.85 -12.92
C GLN A 45 10.93 -37.63 -12.82
N ARG A 46 11.54 -38.00 -13.94
CA ARG A 46 12.82 -38.73 -13.97
C ARG A 46 13.95 -37.93 -13.32
N MET A 47 14.00 -36.62 -13.58
CA MET A 47 14.94 -35.70 -12.95
C MET A 47 14.75 -35.65 -11.42
N SER A 48 13.51 -35.64 -10.93
CA SER A 48 13.23 -35.69 -9.48
C SER A 48 13.65 -37.03 -8.84
N GLN A 49 13.72 -38.10 -9.63
CA GLN A 49 14.04 -39.46 -9.15
C GLN A 49 15.53 -39.80 -9.15
N GLY A 50 16.41 -38.96 -9.73
CA GLY A 50 17.84 -39.26 -9.76
C GLY A 50 18.51 -38.98 -11.09
N GLU A 51 17.75 -39.02 -12.19
CA GLU A 51 18.31 -39.05 -13.53
C GLU A 51 18.93 -37.71 -13.95
N THR A 52 20.10 -37.78 -14.56
CA THR A 52 20.91 -36.61 -14.94
C THR A 52 21.06 -36.43 -16.45
N PHE A 53 20.86 -37.46 -17.27
CA PHE A 53 21.04 -37.39 -18.72
C PHE A 53 19.71 -37.21 -19.47
N PHE A 54 19.59 -36.13 -20.25
CA PHE A 54 18.40 -35.85 -21.06
C PHE A 54 18.83 -35.30 -22.43
N ARG A 55 17.91 -35.30 -23.42
CA ARG A 55 18.21 -34.66 -24.71
C ARG A 55 18.54 -33.19 -24.51
N GLN A 56 19.51 -32.67 -25.28
CA GLN A 56 19.97 -31.27 -25.20
C GLN A 56 18.80 -30.26 -25.14
N GLU A 57 17.79 -30.43 -25.99
CA GLU A 57 16.60 -29.56 -26.04
C GLU A 57 15.84 -29.44 -24.70
N HIS A 58 15.88 -30.49 -23.86
CA HIS A 58 15.27 -30.49 -22.54
C HIS A 58 16.23 -29.91 -21.50
N VAL A 59 17.53 -30.19 -21.62
CA VAL A 59 18.58 -29.65 -20.75
C VAL A 59 18.58 -28.12 -20.82
N ASP A 60 18.56 -27.56 -22.03
CA ASP A 60 18.53 -26.10 -22.25
C ASP A 60 17.33 -25.44 -21.56
N LYS A 61 16.15 -26.07 -21.67
CA LYS A 61 14.92 -25.58 -21.02
C LYS A 61 14.99 -25.70 -19.50
N LEU A 62 15.57 -26.78 -18.97
CA LEU A 62 15.75 -26.97 -17.53
C LEU A 62 16.75 -25.96 -16.96
N ILE A 63 17.81 -25.62 -17.69
CA ILE A 63 18.79 -24.59 -17.30
C ILE A 63 18.16 -23.19 -17.29
N ALA A 64 17.25 -22.90 -18.23
CA ALA A 64 16.56 -21.61 -18.30
C ALA A 64 15.38 -21.47 -17.31
N ALA A 65 14.81 -22.59 -16.84
CA ALA A 65 13.64 -22.62 -15.98
C ALA A 65 13.74 -21.81 -14.67
N PRO A 66 14.88 -21.80 -13.94
CA PRO A 66 15.01 -21.11 -12.67
C PRO A 66 14.70 -19.61 -12.74
N GLU A 67 15.06 -18.91 -13.82
CA GLU A 67 14.82 -17.47 -13.93
C GLU A 67 13.33 -17.14 -13.87
N MET A 68 12.52 -17.86 -14.67
CA MET A 68 11.07 -17.70 -14.68
C MET A 68 10.44 -18.11 -13.34
N MET A 69 10.92 -19.20 -12.73
CA MET A 69 10.42 -19.67 -11.44
C MET A 69 10.73 -18.70 -10.30
N LYS A 70 11.92 -18.09 -10.27
CA LYS A 70 12.29 -17.03 -9.31
C LYS A 70 11.36 -15.83 -9.42
N ARG A 71 11.08 -15.36 -10.65
CA ARG A 71 10.08 -14.28 -10.88
C ARG A 71 8.70 -14.66 -10.35
N LYS A 72 8.25 -15.90 -10.58
CA LYS A 72 6.98 -16.41 -10.02
C LYS A 72 6.97 -16.49 -8.50
N LEU A 73 8.11 -16.80 -7.89
CA LEU A 73 8.25 -16.84 -6.43
C LEU A 73 8.18 -15.44 -5.83
N GLU A 74 8.80 -14.45 -6.47
CA GLU A 74 8.65 -13.04 -6.08
C GLU A 74 7.21 -12.54 -6.22
N GLU A 75 6.52 -12.88 -7.33
CA GLU A 75 5.10 -12.58 -7.49
C GLU A 75 4.26 -13.21 -6.37
N LYS A 76 4.54 -14.47 -6.00
CA LYS A 76 3.86 -15.16 -4.91
C LYS A 76 4.09 -14.47 -3.56
N LYS A 77 5.32 -14.04 -3.27
CA LYS A 77 5.66 -13.27 -2.06
C LYS A 77 4.92 -11.92 -2.03
N LYS A 78 4.98 -11.13 -3.11
CA LYS A 78 4.25 -9.86 -3.22
C LYS A 78 2.74 -10.03 -3.04
N ARG A 79 2.16 -11.09 -3.61
CA ARG A 79 0.73 -11.41 -3.43
C ARG A 79 0.41 -11.80 -1.99
N GLN A 80 1.27 -12.56 -1.32
CA GLN A 80 1.10 -12.92 0.09
C GLN A 80 1.21 -11.69 0.99
N GLU A 81 2.21 -10.85 0.78
CA GLU A 81 2.38 -9.57 1.50
C GLU A 81 1.17 -8.65 1.30
N SER A 82 0.72 -8.49 0.04
CA SER A 82 -0.48 -7.70 -0.31
C SER A 82 -1.76 -8.28 0.30
N ASN A 83 -1.92 -9.62 0.30
CA ASN A 83 -3.05 -10.27 0.95
C ASN A 83 -3.00 -10.08 2.46
N GLN A 84 -1.82 -10.17 3.08
CA GLN A 84 -1.65 -9.96 4.52
C GLN A 84 -1.98 -8.52 4.92
N THR A 85 -1.54 -7.52 4.14
CA THR A 85 -1.92 -6.11 4.36
C THR A 85 -3.41 -5.86 4.10
N ASN A 86 -4.02 -6.52 3.11
CA ASN A 86 -5.45 -6.37 2.80
C ASN A 86 -6.39 -6.82 3.94
N HIS A 87 -5.95 -7.72 4.83
CA HIS A 87 -6.72 -8.14 6.00
C HIS A 87 -6.51 -7.26 7.23
N MET A 88 -5.54 -6.34 7.20
CA MET A 88 -5.32 -5.42 8.30
C MET A 88 -6.46 -4.39 8.36
N MET A 89 -6.96 -4.16 9.58
CA MET A 89 -7.97 -3.14 9.85
C MET A 89 -7.30 -1.91 10.45
N LYS A 90 -7.75 -0.73 10.03
CA LYS A 90 -7.29 0.56 10.49
C LYS A 90 -8.48 1.36 11.00
N GLU A 91 -8.37 1.85 12.24
CA GLU A 91 -9.35 2.74 12.84
C GLU A 91 -9.35 4.10 12.14
N ILE A 92 -10.56 4.64 11.93
CA ILE A 92 -10.79 6.01 11.50
C ILE A 92 -10.84 6.87 12.76
N SER A 93 -9.90 7.78 12.91
CA SER A 93 -9.88 8.69 14.07
C SER A 93 -10.99 9.74 13.99
N GLU A 94 -11.31 10.39 15.11
CA GLU A 94 -12.31 11.46 15.15
C GLU A 94 -11.96 12.63 14.23
N TRP A 95 -10.69 12.98 14.09
CA TRP A 95 -10.25 14.00 13.14
C TRP A 95 -10.49 13.59 11.69
N GLN A 96 -10.22 12.34 11.34
CA GLN A 96 -10.44 11.82 9.99
C GLN A 96 -11.92 11.76 9.64
N LEU A 97 -12.76 11.42 10.62
CA LEU A 97 -14.20 11.54 10.51
C LEU A 97 -14.62 13.01 10.32
N GLY A 98 -14.03 13.93 11.08
CA GLY A 98 -14.23 15.37 10.92
C GLY A 98 -13.89 15.86 9.51
N VAL A 99 -12.72 15.50 8.98
CA VAL A 99 -12.33 15.84 7.60
C VAL A 99 -13.32 15.25 6.60
N LEU A 100 -13.75 13.99 6.77
CA LEU A 100 -14.74 13.40 5.88
C LEU A 100 -16.08 14.16 5.90
N ASN A 101 -16.52 14.61 7.09
CA ASN A 101 -17.71 15.43 7.25
C ASN A 101 -17.56 16.83 6.61
N ASP A 102 -16.40 17.49 6.78
CA ASP A 102 -16.10 18.77 6.13
C ASP A 102 -16.24 18.66 4.60
N TYR A 103 -15.74 17.57 4.02
CA TYR A 103 -15.90 17.29 2.60
C TYR A 103 -17.38 17.10 2.22
N LEU A 104 -18.17 16.41 3.04
CA LEU A 104 -19.60 16.19 2.79
C LEU A 104 -20.46 17.45 2.88
N MET A 105 -19.94 18.55 3.44
CA MET A 105 -20.60 19.86 3.35
C MET A 105 -20.67 20.40 1.90
N PHE A 106 -19.84 19.86 1.01
CA PHE A 106 -19.64 20.39 -0.34
C PHE A 106 -19.69 19.35 -1.45
N TYR A 107 -19.53 18.07 -1.10
CA TYR A 107 -19.54 16.95 -2.01
C TYR A 107 -20.63 15.97 -1.58
N SER A 108 -21.37 15.46 -2.54
CA SER A 108 -22.22 14.29 -2.35
C SER A 108 -21.38 13.03 -2.11
N TYR A 109 -21.99 11.99 -1.54
CA TYR A 109 -21.35 10.67 -1.44
C TYR A 109 -20.93 10.11 -2.80
N GLU A 110 -21.62 10.46 -3.89
CA GLU A 110 -21.25 10.06 -5.24
C GLU A 110 -19.94 10.75 -5.66
N GLU A 111 -19.84 12.06 -5.48
CA GLU A 111 -18.61 12.79 -5.82
C GLU A 111 -17.42 12.35 -4.97
N LEU A 112 -17.63 12.04 -3.68
CA LEU A 112 -16.58 11.45 -2.84
C LEU A 112 -16.19 10.03 -3.25
N HIS A 113 -17.15 9.24 -3.75
CA HIS A 113 -16.85 7.94 -4.34
C HIS A 113 -15.95 8.10 -5.57
N GLN A 114 -16.28 9.03 -6.48
CA GLN A 114 -15.45 9.30 -7.67
C GLN A 114 -14.06 9.84 -7.29
N LEU A 115 -13.97 10.68 -6.26
CA LEU A 115 -12.72 11.26 -5.80
C LEU A 115 -11.78 10.22 -5.15
N THR A 116 -12.34 9.35 -4.31
CA THR A 116 -11.55 8.44 -3.44
C THR A 116 -11.48 7.00 -3.95
N GLY A 117 -12.41 6.58 -4.80
CA GLY A 117 -12.60 5.17 -5.17
C GLY A 117 -13.08 4.28 -4.02
N VAL A 118 -13.65 4.87 -2.96
CA VAL A 118 -14.28 4.18 -1.82
C VAL A 118 -15.79 4.14 -2.03
N SER A 119 -16.45 3.02 -1.76
CA SER A 119 -17.89 2.87 -2.04
C SER A 119 -18.74 3.78 -1.14
N ARG A 120 -19.83 4.31 -1.71
CA ARG A 120 -20.76 5.21 -0.99
C ARG A 120 -21.30 4.59 0.29
N THR A 121 -21.64 3.30 0.24
CA THR A 121 -22.17 2.56 1.39
C THR A 121 -21.15 2.50 2.52
N LEU A 122 -19.87 2.36 2.19
CA LEU A 122 -18.81 2.35 3.18
C LEU A 122 -18.57 3.75 3.75
N LEU A 123 -18.48 4.78 2.90
CA LEU A 123 -18.39 6.18 3.33
C LEU A 123 -19.53 6.56 4.29
N MET A 124 -20.76 6.25 3.92
CA MET A 124 -21.94 6.48 4.75
C MET A 124 -21.91 5.66 6.05
N GLY A 125 -21.35 4.45 6.03
CA GLY A 125 -21.14 3.63 7.22
C GLY A 125 -20.14 4.25 8.20
N ILE A 126 -19.06 4.86 7.68
CA ILE A 126 -18.05 5.57 8.49
C ILE A 126 -18.67 6.81 9.13
N VAL A 127 -19.33 7.65 8.32
CA VAL A 127 -19.95 8.91 8.76
C VAL A 127 -20.98 8.69 9.87
N ASN A 128 -21.82 7.67 9.70
CA ASN A 128 -22.84 7.30 10.69
C ASN A 128 -22.28 6.47 11.86
N ARG A 129 -20.96 6.35 11.99
CA ARG A 129 -20.27 5.57 13.05
C ARG A 129 -20.64 4.09 13.10
N LYS A 130 -21.28 3.54 12.06
CA LYS A 130 -21.55 2.10 11.89
C LYS A 130 -20.29 1.31 11.52
N ARG A 131 -19.25 2.00 11.04
CA ARG A 131 -17.93 1.48 10.69
C ARG A 131 -16.85 2.40 11.27
N THR A 132 -16.27 2.02 12.40
CA THR A 132 -15.18 2.77 13.05
C THR A 132 -13.79 2.34 12.57
N ALA A 133 -13.70 1.22 11.86
CA ALA A 133 -12.47 0.73 11.23
C ALA A 133 -12.74 0.22 9.81
N VAL A 134 -11.75 0.35 8.94
CA VAL A 134 -11.79 -0.08 7.54
C VAL A 134 -10.54 -0.90 7.19
N GLN A 135 -10.61 -1.67 6.10
CA GLN A 135 -9.40 -2.33 5.58
C GLN A 135 -8.33 -1.30 5.26
N LEU A 136 -7.06 -1.67 5.46
CA LEU A 136 -5.94 -0.77 5.25
C LEU A 136 -5.89 -0.21 3.81
N SER A 137 -6.20 -1.01 2.80
CA SER A 137 -6.27 -0.55 1.40
C SER A 137 -7.38 0.48 1.15
N VAL A 138 -8.47 0.43 1.92
CA VAL A 138 -9.52 1.46 1.89
C VAL A 138 -9.02 2.72 2.60
N TYR A 139 -8.37 2.55 3.74
CA TYR A 139 -7.79 3.67 4.48
C TYR A 139 -6.78 4.44 3.63
N GLU A 140 -5.90 3.75 2.91
CA GLU A 140 -4.91 4.36 2.01
C GLU A 140 -5.56 5.22 0.92
N LYS A 141 -6.68 4.77 0.35
CA LYS A 141 -7.46 5.56 -0.62
C LYS A 141 -8.01 6.85 -0.02
N LEU A 142 -8.54 6.77 1.20
CA LEU A 142 -9.02 7.97 1.92
C LEU A 142 -7.85 8.88 2.29
N ALA A 143 -6.74 8.33 2.76
CA ALA A 143 -5.57 9.07 3.18
C ALA A 143 -4.93 9.85 2.02
N ASP A 144 -4.80 9.21 0.86
CA ASP A 144 -4.23 9.81 -0.36
C ASP A 144 -5.01 11.05 -0.83
N LYS A 145 -6.34 11.04 -0.66
CA LYS A 145 -7.22 12.11 -1.17
C LYS A 145 -7.62 13.12 -0.12
N LEU A 146 -8.07 12.64 1.03
CA LEU A 146 -8.73 13.43 2.04
C LEU A 146 -7.79 13.87 3.16
N TYR A 147 -6.90 12.97 3.63
CA TYR A 147 -6.19 13.24 4.87
C TYR A 147 -4.87 13.97 4.64
N LYS A 148 -4.16 13.74 3.52
CA LYS A 148 -2.90 14.37 3.01
C LYS A 148 -1.76 14.66 4.01
N PHE A 149 -1.97 14.46 5.31
CA PHE A 149 -1.12 14.77 6.45
C PHE A 149 -0.71 13.50 7.22
N ASP A 150 -1.38 12.37 6.94
CA ASP A 150 -0.96 11.07 7.44
C ASP A 150 0.30 10.61 6.69
N ARG A 151 1.45 10.94 7.27
CA ARG A 151 2.79 10.64 6.73
C ARG A 151 3.10 9.15 6.65
N ARG A 152 2.26 8.26 7.22
CA ARG A 152 2.44 6.81 7.11
C ARG A 152 1.86 6.24 5.82
N TYR A 153 0.90 6.92 5.17
CA TYR A 153 0.14 6.37 4.05
C TYR A 153 -0.08 7.33 2.86
N SER A 154 0.09 8.63 3.04
CA SER A 154 0.00 9.61 1.94
C SER A 154 1.35 9.77 1.22
N ARG A 155 1.36 9.61 -0.12
CA ARG A 155 2.53 9.96 -0.97
C ARG A 155 2.72 11.47 -1.14
N LEU A 156 1.70 12.26 -0.80
CA LEU A 156 1.71 13.70 -0.89
C LEU A 156 2.10 14.29 0.47
N GLN A 157 3.13 15.13 0.51
CA GLN A 157 3.38 16.00 1.66
C GLN A 157 2.49 17.24 1.52
N ALA A 158 1.26 17.20 2.04
CA ALA A 158 0.52 18.45 2.19
C ALA A 158 1.18 19.29 3.28
N LYS A 159 1.36 20.58 2.97
CA LYS A 159 1.74 21.59 3.97
C LYS A 159 0.48 22.06 4.68
N ASN A 160 0.49 22.08 6.01
CA ASN A 160 -0.56 22.75 6.77
C ASN A 160 -0.44 24.27 6.60
N ARG A 161 -1.55 24.97 6.83
CA ARG A 161 -1.71 26.40 6.62
C ARG A 161 -1.67 27.21 7.92
N ILE A 162 -1.26 26.61 9.04
CA ILE A 162 -1.22 27.33 10.34
C ILE A 162 -0.26 28.51 10.26
N LYS A 163 0.94 28.29 9.71
CA LYS A 163 1.93 29.35 9.56
C LYS A 163 1.39 30.51 8.72
N GLU A 164 0.78 30.18 7.59
CA GLU A 164 0.18 31.17 6.67
C GLU A 164 -0.91 31.97 7.39
N LEU A 165 -1.87 31.30 8.04
CA LEU A 165 -2.95 31.96 8.76
C LEU A 165 -2.48 32.81 9.95
N ARG A 166 -1.42 32.36 10.64
CA ARG A 166 -0.78 33.11 11.72
C ARG A 166 -0.14 34.40 11.20
N GLU A 167 0.59 34.30 10.08
CA GLU A 167 1.26 35.43 9.44
C GLU A 167 0.25 36.43 8.84
N GLU A 168 -0.86 35.95 8.28
CA GLU A 168 -1.97 36.79 7.83
C GLU A 168 -2.62 37.57 8.99
N LYS A 169 -2.69 36.99 10.19
CA LYS A 169 -3.12 37.68 11.42
C LYS A 169 -2.07 38.62 12.00
N GLY A 170 -0.83 38.60 11.49
CA GLY A 170 0.26 39.46 11.96
C GLY A 170 0.80 39.12 13.36
N ILE A 171 0.65 37.88 13.83
CA ILE A 171 1.05 37.46 15.19
C ILE A 171 2.27 36.52 15.17
N SER A 172 3.06 36.52 16.25
CA SER A 172 4.19 35.57 16.41
C SER A 172 3.71 34.18 16.87
N GLN A 173 4.60 33.19 16.82
CA GLN A 173 4.30 31.84 17.35
C GLN A 173 4.00 31.88 18.85
N GLU A 174 4.72 32.72 19.60
CA GLU A 174 4.54 32.93 21.04
C GLU A 174 3.17 33.55 21.33
N GLN A 175 2.76 34.53 20.53
CA GLN A 175 1.46 35.18 20.67
C GLN A 175 0.31 34.19 20.35
N LEU A 176 0.44 33.41 19.27
CA LEU A 176 -0.53 32.36 18.95
C LEU A 176 -0.65 31.33 20.07
N ALA A 177 0.48 30.86 20.60
CA ALA A 177 0.51 29.90 21.70
C ALA A 177 -0.15 30.47 22.97
N LYS A 178 0.11 31.74 23.28
CA LYS A 178 -0.50 32.46 24.41
C LYS A 178 -2.01 32.59 24.26
N GLU A 179 -2.50 32.96 23.07
CA GLU A 179 -3.94 33.10 22.81
C GLU A 179 -4.68 31.77 22.84
N LEU A 180 -4.02 30.68 22.44
CA LEU A 180 -4.56 29.32 22.50
C LEU A 180 -4.39 28.65 23.87
N GLY A 181 -3.61 29.24 24.78
CA GLY A 181 -3.31 28.64 26.08
C GLY A 181 -2.44 27.37 26.00
N VAL A 182 -1.53 27.28 25.02
CA VAL A 182 -0.67 26.11 24.79
C VAL A 182 0.82 26.48 24.81
N ASP A 183 1.70 25.49 24.86
CA ASP A 183 3.14 25.71 24.78
C ASP A 183 3.58 26.11 23.36
N VAL A 184 4.56 27.02 23.26
CA VAL A 184 5.09 27.50 21.97
C VAL A 184 5.70 26.37 21.13
N SER A 185 6.26 25.33 21.78
CA SER A 185 6.78 24.15 21.10
C SER A 185 5.70 23.37 20.35
N LEU A 186 4.45 23.38 20.82
CA LEU A 186 3.32 22.78 20.10
C LEU A 186 3.13 23.49 18.77
N VAL A 187 2.97 24.82 18.79
CA VAL A 187 2.80 25.64 17.58
C VAL A 187 3.97 25.43 16.61
N ARG A 188 5.21 25.50 17.10
CA ARG A 188 6.41 25.24 16.29
C ARG A 188 6.42 23.85 15.68
N GLY A 189 6.05 22.84 16.47
CA GLY A 189 6.01 21.44 16.05
C GLY A 189 4.97 21.20 14.96
N VAL A 190 3.77 21.80 15.10
CA VAL A 190 2.70 21.69 14.10
C VAL A 190 3.09 22.41 12.80
N GLU A 191 3.54 23.67 12.87
CA GLU A 191 3.95 24.43 11.69
C GLU A 191 5.09 23.74 10.92
N LYS A 192 6.03 23.12 11.63
CA LYS A 192 7.14 22.35 11.02
C LYS A 192 6.75 20.91 10.64
N GLN A 193 5.53 20.47 10.96
CA GLN A 193 5.05 19.11 10.75
C GLN A 193 5.98 18.05 11.32
N VAL A 194 6.58 18.32 12.49
CA VAL A 194 7.53 17.37 13.11
C VAL A 194 6.78 16.11 13.53
N ASN A 195 5.60 16.26 14.15
CA ASN A 195 4.70 15.19 14.57
C ASN A 195 3.26 15.49 14.11
N GLU A 196 2.45 14.44 13.97
CA GLU A 196 1.02 14.60 13.70
C GLU A 196 0.30 15.02 15.01
N PRO A 197 -0.35 16.20 15.04
CA PRO A 197 -1.11 16.64 16.20
C PRO A 197 -2.33 15.76 16.46
N ALA A 198 -2.81 15.78 17.71
CA ALA A 198 -4.07 15.14 18.06
C ALA A 198 -5.26 15.85 17.39
N THR A 199 -6.39 15.14 17.27
CA THR A 199 -7.65 15.68 16.74
C THR A 199 -8.03 17.01 17.38
N ASP A 200 -8.01 17.06 18.71
CA ASP A 200 -8.42 18.24 19.48
C ASP A 200 -7.53 19.44 19.20
N THR A 201 -6.25 19.19 18.91
CA THR A 201 -5.31 20.24 18.49
C THR A 201 -5.72 20.84 17.15
N TRP A 202 -6.08 20.02 16.16
CA TRP A 202 -6.55 20.52 14.87
C TRP A 202 -7.86 21.31 14.98
N GLN A 203 -8.79 20.81 15.79
CA GLN A 203 -10.06 21.47 16.04
C GLN A 203 -9.86 22.84 16.71
N MET A 204 -8.98 22.91 17.71
CA MET A 204 -8.62 24.16 18.40
C MET A 204 -8.06 25.20 17.42
N PHE A 205 -7.13 24.81 16.53
CA PHE A 205 -6.64 25.73 15.48
C PHE A 205 -7.75 26.14 14.50
N SER A 206 -8.64 25.21 14.13
CA SER A 206 -9.76 25.46 13.21
C SER A 206 -10.70 26.53 13.76
N GLU A 207 -11.03 26.42 15.05
CA GLU A 207 -11.89 27.37 15.75
C GLU A 207 -11.22 28.73 15.88
N TYR A 208 -9.94 28.75 16.28
CA TYR A 208 -9.19 30.01 16.43
C TYR A 208 -9.05 30.80 15.12
N PHE A 209 -8.83 30.11 14.00
CA PHE A 209 -8.71 30.76 12.69
C PHE A 209 -10.03 30.92 11.94
N GLY A 210 -11.12 30.31 12.41
CA GLY A 210 -12.43 30.38 11.75
C GLY A 210 -12.46 29.68 10.40
N VAL A 211 -11.74 28.56 10.25
CA VAL A 211 -11.58 27.84 8.99
C VAL A 211 -11.92 26.35 9.15
N TRP A 212 -12.20 25.64 8.08
CA TRP A 212 -12.36 24.17 8.12
C TRP A 212 -11.06 23.47 8.51
N VAL A 213 -11.16 22.33 9.21
CA VAL A 213 -10.00 21.49 9.53
C VAL A 213 -9.37 20.98 8.23
N SER A 214 -10.19 20.58 7.25
CA SER A 214 -9.71 20.20 5.92
C SER A 214 -8.89 21.30 5.22
N TYR A 215 -9.16 22.58 5.47
CA TYR A 215 -8.35 23.68 4.96
C TYR A 215 -7.02 23.80 5.70
N LEU A 216 -7.04 23.72 7.04
CA LEU A 216 -5.83 23.82 7.84
C LEU A 216 -4.77 22.79 7.44
N ILE A 217 -5.19 21.57 7.15
CA ILE A 217 -4.28 20.45 6.88
C ILE A 217 -3.84 20.35 5.41
N GLY A 218 -4.27 21.28 4.55
CA GLY A 218 -3.95 21.24 3.12
C GLY A 218 -4.81 20.27 2.30
N ALA A 219 -5.86 19.70 2.88
CA ALA A 219 -6.73 18.75 2.20
C ALA A 219 -7.64 19.45 1.18
N SER A 220 -8.24 20.57 1.57
CA SER A 220 -9.19 21.36 0.77
C SER A 220 -8.71 22.81 0.63
N ASP A 221 -9.07 23.50 -0.45
CA ASP A 221 -8.82 24.94 -0.63
C ASP A 221 -9.98 25.80 -0.12
N ARG A 222 -11.03 25.18 0.45
CA ARG A 222 -12.19 25.90 1.00
C ARG A 222 -11.89 26.40 2.41
N ARG A 223 -11.55 27.68 2.51
CA ARG A 223 -11.12 28.32 3.75
C ARG A 223 -12.23 28.48 4.79
N VAL A 224 -13.35 29.11 4.44
CA VAL A 224 -14.32 29.64 5.41
C VAL A 224 -15.36 28.59 5.79
N ARG A 225 -15.65 28.51 7.10
CA ARG A 225 -16.73 27.71 7.69
C ARG A 225 -18.12 28.23 7.34
#